data_AF-A0A519VHM4-F1
#
_entry.id   AF-A0A519VHM4-F1
#
_cell.length_a   1.000
_cell.length_b   1.000
_cell.length_c   1.000
_cell.angle_alpha   90.00
_cell.angle_beta   90.00
_cell.angle_gamma   90.00
#
_symmetry.space_group_name_H-M   'P 1'
#
loop_
_entity.id
_entity.type
_entity.pdbx_description
1 polymer ?
#
loop_
_entity_poly.entity_id
_entity_poly.type
_entity_poly.pdbx_seq_one_letter_code
_entity_poly.pdbx_strand_id
1 'polypeptide(L)'
;MPHPQMLAFESRSHGLVLPIEHLPADGRPALLLTEVRGYLVGLAPRPLTSDGKPATWRVPKAKYPNGIAHFTLFNAQSQPQAERLAFVQNGAPALRITLTADKAAYAPHDRVLMKAQVTDASGQPVTTRFSVAVAEQGAATLDATAETIASNLLLTSDLAGYVEAPGYYFKNQTAETAQALDDLLLTQGWRRFVWKDVLATTPPPVSYYSFEQALSLTGQVTGMGHNPIPNSQLTFIETKPVRQFLTANTDGQGRFSFVGFDGKDTTVVTLQARRTNGGSNVTVRPDLGAATAGAPLPGLPGVAAGPPALADYLRRSRQQRVTERQNMPEGSLRNVQLADVAVTGQRDRSVIPANDPRRLIPGVVANTVLDFTKMPEAQSGIPIFSLLQGRVAGLAISGNPPNQSIQIRNSGTPQILLDGQRVDADVINTINSVDVEAVEVFKGNEAAIFGSSGGVIAIYTKRANKNYKGPTGPGTNASPGLVTVKLPGYYQTREFYRPRYGAPVLNAPE
;
A
#
# COMPACT_ATOMS: atom_id res chain seq x y z
N MET A 1 -51.14 0.97 -18.66
CA MET A 1 -50.78 2.39 -18.44
C MET A 1 -49.28 2.53 -18.67
N PRO A 2 -48.81 3.64 -19.26
CA PRO A 2 -47.38 3.91 -19.38
C PRO A 2 -46.71 3.93 -17.99
N HIS A 3 -45.49 3.41 -17.88
CA HIS A 3 -44.70 3.46 -16.65
C HIS A 3 -44.18 4.89 -16.41
N PRO A 4 -43.94 5.32 -15.15
CA PRO A 4 -43.33 6.60 -14.86
C PRO A 4 -41.99 6.76 -15.57
N GLN A 5 -41.70 7.94 -16.12
CA GLN A 5 -40.45 8.21 -16.83
C GLN A 5 -39.79 9.50 -16.35
N MET A 6 -38.47 9.45 -16.16
CA MET A 6 -37.60 10.60 -15.90
C MET A 6 -36.85 10.95 -17.18
N LEU A 7 -37.55 11.51 -18.17
CA LEU A 7 -36.95 11.77 -19.49
C LEU A 7 -36.11 13.04 -19.55
N ALA A 8 -36.39 14.02 -18.69
CA ALA A 8 -35.69 15.29 -18.70
C ALA A 8 -34.98 15.54 -17.35
N PHE A 9 -33.76 16.05 -17.46
CA PHE A 9 -32.95 16.55 -16.35
C PHE A 9 -32.39 17.90 -16.77
N GLU A 10 -32.64 18.92 -15.95
CA GLU A 10 -32.03 20.23 -16.17
C GLU A 10 -31.10 20.57 -15.01
N SER A 11 -29.81 20.69 -15.31
CA SER A 11 -28.81 21.24 -14.40
C SER A 11 -28.80 22.76 -14.53
N ARG A 12 -29.48 23.46 -13.61
CA ARG A 12 -29.45 24.93 -13.55
C ARG A 12 -28.36 25.40 -12.59
N SER A 13 -28.03 26.69 -12.63
CA SER A 13 -26.98 27.30 -11.81
C SER A 13 -27.12 27.04 -10.30
N HIS A 14 -28.34 26.91 -9.77
CA HIS A 14 -28.59 26.72 -8.33
C HIS A 14 -29.33 25.42 -7.96
N GLY A 15 -29.81 24.65 -8.94
CA GLY A 15 -30.65 23.50 -8.65
C GLY A 15 -30.73 22.51 -9.80
N LEU A 16 -30.96 21.25 -9.44
CA LEU A 16 -31.28 20.19 -10.39
C LEU A 16 -32.79 20.06 -10.45
N VAL A 17 -33.34 20.07 -11.66
CA VAL A 17 -34.78 20.00 -11.92
C VAL A 17 -35.08 18.69 -12.63
N LEU A 18 -35.92 17.86 -12.00
CA LEU A 18 -36.33 16.56 -12.52
C LEU A 18 -37.85 16.54 -12.71
N PRO A 19 -38.36 16.87 -13.90
CA PRO A 19 -39.74 16.55 -14.27
C PRO A 19 -39.91 15.05 -14.44
N ILE A 20 -41.00 14.52 -13.90
CA ILE A 20 -41.39 13.11 -14.01
C ILE A 20 -42.78 13.05 -14.58
N GLU A 21 -42.94 12.27 -15.65
CA GLU A 21 -44.20 12.07 -16.35
C GLU A 21 -44.77 10.68 -16.05
N HIS A 22 -46.04 10.48 -16.41
CA HIS A 22 -46.76 9.20 -16.26
C HIS A 22 -46.77 8.66 -14.82
N LEU A 23 -46.86 9.56 -13.85
CA LEU A 23 -46.96 9.20 -12.43
C LEU A 23 -48.28 8.50 -12.11
N PRO A 24 -48.32 7.57 -11.15
CA PRO A 24 -49.57 6.93 -10.73
C PRO A 24 -50.58 7.96 -10.21
N ALA A 25 -51.80 7.92 -10.76
CA ALA A 25 -52.90 8.80 -10.36
C ALA A 25 -53.64 8.28 -9.09
N ASP A 26 -52.91 7.72 -8.13
CA ASP A 26 -53.47 7.13 -6.92
C ASP A 26 -53.41 8.07 -5.70
N GLY A 27 -52.85 9.27 -5.87
CA GLY A 27 -52.70 10.29 -4.83
C GLY A 27 -51.71 9.91 -3.72
N ARG A 28 -51.01 8.79 -3.85
CA ARG A 28 -50.06 8.33 -2.83
C ARG A 28 -48.72 9.05 -2.98
N PRO A 29 -47.98 9.27 -1.88
CA PRO A 29 -46.69 9.95 -1.97
C PRO A 29 -45.67 9.11 -2.73
N ALA A 30 -44.83 9.79 -3.51
CA ALA A 30 -43.64 9.21 -4.13
C ALA A 30 -42.38 9.76 -3.45
N LEU A 31 -41.33 8.96 -3.42
CA LEU A 31 -40.05 9.31 -2.81
C LEU A 31 -38.96 9.34 -3.87
N LEU A 32 -38.30 10.48 -4.05
CA LEU A 32 -37.09 10.56 -4.85
C LEU A 32 -35.87 10.34 -3.94
N LEU A 33 -35.17 9.23 -4.15
CA LEU A 33 -33.88 8.95 -3.54
C LEU A 33 -32.78 9.40 -4.50
N THR A 34 -31.75 10.03 -3.95
CA THR A 34 -30.60 10.47 -4.73
C THR A 34 -29.29 10.10 -4.05
N GLU A 35 -28.36 9.55 -4.80
CA GLU A 35 -27.03 9.22 -4.32
C GLU A 35 -25.94 9.58 -5.33
N VAL A 36 -24.70 9.68 -4.84
CA VAL A 36 -23.51 9.84 -5.68
C VAL A 36 -22.45 8.88 -5.16
N ARG A 37 -21.95 7.99 -6.03
CA ARG A 37 -20.90 7.00 -5.69
C ARG A 37 -21.26 6.12 -4.48
N GLY A 38 -22.53 5.73 -4.31
CA GLY A 38 -22.97 4.92 -3.17
C GLY A 38 -23.24 5.71 -1.87
N TYR A 39 -23.05 7.03 -1.87
CA TYR A 39 -23.38 7.88 -0.73
C TYR A 39 -24.75 8.52 -0.94
N LEU A 40 -25.67 8.28 0.00
CA LEU A 40 -26.98 8.92 0.01
C LEU A 40 -26.84 10.44 0.17
N VAL A 41 -27.27 11.19 -0.85
CA VAL A 41 -27.23 12.67 -0.85
C VAL A 41 -28.57 13.26 -0.43
N GLY A 42 -29.69 12.60 -0.75
CA GLY A 42 -31.01 13.14 -0.43
C GLY A 42 -32.15 12.16 -0.57
N LEU A 43 -33.17 12.40 0.26
CA LEU A 43 -34.49 11.76 0.22
C LEU A 43 -35.54 12.88 0.14
N ALA A 44 -36.31 12.91 -0.94
CA ALA A 44 -37.29 13.95 -1.21
C ALA A 44 -38.68 13.36 -1.45
N PRO A 45 -39.45 13.07 -0.38
CA PRO A 45 -40.83 12.62 -0.50
C PRO A 45 -41.72 13.76 -1.01
N ARG A 46 -42.70 13.41 -1.84
CA ARG A 46 -43.68 14.36 -2.39
C ARG A 46 -45.05 13.69 -2.53
N PRO A 47 -46.14 14.30 -2.05
CA PRO A 47 -47.49 13.85 -2.36
C PRO A 47 -47.76 14.02 -3.87
N LEU A 48 -48.34 12.99 -4.49
CA LEU A 48 -48.79 13.07 -5.88
C LEU A 48 -50.25 13.53 -5.94
N THR A 49 -50.60 14.22 -7.03
CA THR A 49 -51.98 14.59 -7.32
C THR A 49 -52.68 13.45 -8.06
N SER A 50 -53.97 13.26 -7.79
CA SER A 50 -54.78 12.20 -8.42
C SER A 50 -55.14 12.47 -9.88
N ASP A 51 -54.62 13.54 -10.48
CA ASP A 51 -54.86 13.95 -11.86
C ASP A 51 -53.80 13.45 -12.85
N GLY A 52 -52.79 12.69 -12.37
CA GLY A 52 -51.75 12.09 -13.21
C GLY A 52 -50.84 13.10 -13.91
N LYS A 53 -50.86 14.37 -13.48
CA LYS A 53 -50.02 15.42 -14.08
C LYS A 53 -48.54 15.21 -13.75
N PRO A 54 -47.63 15.70 -14.62
CA PRO A 54 -46.20 15.67 -14.33
C PRO A 54 -45.88 16.39 -13.01
N ALA A 55 -44.94 15.83 -12.25
CA ALA A 55 -44.44 16.45 -11.03
C ALA A 55 -42.94 16.75 -11.17
N THR A 56 -42.49 17.85 -10.57
CA THR A 56 -41.11 18.33 -10.71
C THR A 56 -40.39 18.38 -9.36
N TRP A 57 -39.34 17.59 -9.20
CA TRP A 57 -38.45 17.71 -8.04
C TRP A 57 -37.39 18.77 -8.30
N ARG A 58 -37.12 19.58 -7.28
CA ARG A 58 -36.05 20.58 -7.29
C ARG A 58 -35.13 20.30 -6.11
N VAL A 59 -33.88 19.95 -6.39
CA VAL A 59 -32.89 19.67 -5.35
C VAL A 59 -31.72 20.65 -5.44
N PRO A 60 -31.18 21.14 -4.31
CA PRO A 60 -30.06 22.09 -4.33
C PRO A 60 -28.80 21.44 -4.88
N LYS A 61 -28.29 21.97 -6.00
CA LYS A 61 -27.12 21.41 -6.69
C LYS A 61 -25.87 21.39 -5.79
N ALA A 62 -25.73 22.38 -4.91
CA ALA A 62 -24.63 22.50 -3.95
C ALA A 62 -24.51 21.35 -2.94
N LYS A 63 -25.56 20.52 -2.76
CA LYS A 63 -25.51 19.35 -1.87
C LYS A 63 -24.83 18.13 -2.50
N TYR A 64 -24.70 18.12 -3.83
CA TYR A 64 -24.19 16.98 -4.57
C TYR A 64 -22.69 17.13 -4.80
N PRO A 65 -21.84 16.14 -4.49
CA PRO A 65 -20.45 16.17 -4.92
C PRO A 65 -20.37 16.03 -6.46
N ASN A 66 -19.20 16.36 -7.02
CA ASN A 66 -18.97 16.19 -8.46
C ASN A 66 -18.97 14.69 -8.83
N GLY A 67 -19.64 14.33 -9.92
CA GLY A 67 -19.75 12.95 -10.41
C GLY A 67 -21.15 12.61 -10.93
N ILE A 68 -21.41 11.32 -11.13
CA ILE A 68 -22.73 10.82 -11.53
C ILE A 68 -23.66 10.76 -10.30
N ALA A 69 -24.77 11.47 -10.37
CA ALA A 69 -25.89 11.33 -9.45
C ALA A 69 -26.87 10.29 -9.98
N HIS A 70 -27.23 9.33 -9.13
CA HIS A 70 -28.27 8.33 -9.41
C HIS A 70 -29.56 8.80 -8.74
N PHE A 71 -30.62 8.92 -9.54
CA PHE A 71 -31.96 9.27 -9.09
C PHE A 71 -32.84 8.04 -9.19
N THR A 72 -33.51 7.68 -8.10
CA THR A 72 -34.47 6.57 -8.07
C THR A 72 -35.79 7.07 -7.49
N LEU A 73 -36.88 6.94 -8.25
CA LEU A 73 -38.23 7.24 -7.76
C LEU A 73 -38.86 5.98 -7.20
N PHE A 74 -39.32 6.05 -5.97
CA PHE A 74 -40.10 5.01 -5.32
C PHE A 74 -41.58 5.40 -5.23
N ASN A 75 -42.46 4.42 -5.37
CA ASN A 75 -43.86 4.57 -4.99
C ASN A 75 -44.04 4.44 -3.47
N ALA A 76 -45.27 4.59 -2.98
CA ALA A 76 -45.60 4.46 -1.56
C ALA A 76 -45.38 3.04 -0.98
N GLN A 77 -45.17 2.02 -1.82
CA GLN A 77 -44.83 0.65 -1.42
C GLN A 77 -43.31 0.41 -1.44
N SER A 78 -42.49 1.46 -1.57
CA SER A 78 -41.03 1.37 -1.69
C SER A 78 -40.57 0.55 -2.89
N GLN A 79 -41.35 0.53 -3.98
CA GLN A 79 -40.94 -0.11 -5.23
C GLN A 79 -40.36 0.94 -6.19
N PRO A 80 -39.16 0.71 -6.76
CA PRO A 80 -38.57 1.64 -7.72
C PRO A 80 -39.41 1.65 -9.00
N GLN A 81 -39.81 2.84 -9.44
CA GLN A 81 -40.65 3.08 -10.60
C GLN A 81 -39.85 3.59 -11.80
N ALA A 82 -38.86 4.46 -11.55
CA ALA A 82 -38.03 5.06 -12.58
C ALA A 82 -36.64 5.38 -12.00
N GLU A 83 -35.63 5.32 -12.86
CA GLU A 83 -34.24 5.64 -12.52
C GLU A 83 -33.63 6.54 -13.60
N ARG A 84 -32.74 7.44 -13.19
CA ARG A 84 -32.01 8.33 -14.09
C ARG A 84 -30.63 8.61 -13.52
N LEU A 85 -29.61 8.51 -14.38
CA LEU A 85 -28.28 9.02 -14.08
C LEU A 85 -28.21 10.49 -14.48
N ALA A 86 -27.45 11.33 -13.80
CA ALA A 86 -27.13 12.65 -14.33
C ALA A 86 -25.78 13.12 -13.82
N PHE A 87 -25.03 13.83 -14.66
CA PHE A 87 -23.74 14.35 -14.23
C PHE A 87 -23.92 15.65 -13.45
N VAL A 88 -23.37 15.70 -12.24
CA VAL A 88 -23.32 16.91 -11.43
C VAL A 88 -21.90 17.44 -11.39
N GLN A 89 -21.75 18.69 -11.81
CA GLN A 89 -20.51 19.44 -11.69
C GLN A 89 -20.77 20.80 -11.05
N ASN A 90 -20.13 21.02 -9.90
CA ASN A 90 -20.16 22.27 -9.17
C ASN A 90 -18.93 23.11 -9.51
N GLY A 91 -19.18 24.29 -10.07
CA GLY A 91 -18.19 25.35 -10.22
C GLY A 91 -17.01 25.02 -11.14
N ALA A 92 -16.07 25.97 -11.18
CA ALA A 92 -14.78 25.82 -11.83
C ALA A 92 -13.90 24.80 -11.07
N PRO A 93 -12.84 24.27 -11.70
CA PRO A 93 -11.87 23.39 -11.03
C PRO A 93 -11.40 24.00 -9.71
N ALA A 94 -11.33 23.18 -8.66
CA ALA A 94 -10.97 23.63 -7.32
C ALA A 94 -9.56 24.22 -7.24
N LEU A 95 -8.68 23.90 -8.20
CA LEU A 95 -7.30 24.37 -8.27
C LEU A 95 -6.97 24.92 -9.66
N ARG A 96 -6.21 26.01 -9.69
CA ARG A 96 -5.59 26.58 -10.88
C ARG A 96 -4.07 26.45 -10.73
N ILE A 97 -3.42 25.84 -11.71
CA ILE A 97 -1.97 25.62 -11.72
C ILE A 97 -1.37 26.40 -12.88
N THR A 98 -0.47 27.32 -12.59
CA THR A 98 0.30 28.05 -13.59
C THR A 98 1.77 27.66 -13.46
N LEU A 99 2.37 27.22 -14.57
CA LEU A 99 3.79 26.93 -14.67
C LEU A 99 4.47 28.02 -15.50
N THR A 100 5.51 28.61 -14.96
CA THR A 100 6.30 29.65 -15.64
C THR A 100 7.76 29.25 -15.68
N ALA A 101 8.28 29.07 -16.89
CA ALA A 101 9.69 28.81 -17.14
C ALA A 101 10.50 30.10 -16.97
N ASP A 102 11.76 29.99 -16.54
CA ASP A 102 12.65 31.15 -16.40
C ASP A 102 13.21 31.65 -17.74
N LYS A 103 13.24 30.78 -18.77
CA LYS A 103 13.64 31.11 -20.13
C LYS A 103 12.65 30.56 -21.17
N ALA A 104 12.62 31.21 -22.34
CA ALA A 104 11.82 30.77 -23.49
C ALA A 104 12.45 29.57 -24.23
N ALA A 105 13.77 29.42 -24.18
CA ALA A 105 14.52 28.33 -24.78
C ALA A 105 15.73 27.96 -23.91
N TYR A 106 16.17 26.72 -24.02
CA TYR A 106 17.29 26.15 -23.27
C TYR A 106 18.25 25.45 -24.23
N ALA A 107 19.55 25.65 -24.05
CA ALA A 107 20.56 24.83 -24.70
C ALA A 107 20.64 23.44 -24.01
N PRO A 108 21.22 22.42 -24.67
CA PRO A 108 21.48 21.14 -24.01
C PRO A 108 22.24 21.32 -22.68
N HIS A 109 21.76 20.67 -21.62
CA HIS A 109 22.29 20.76 -20.25
C HIS A 109 22.11 22.10 -19.52
N ASP A 110 21.36 23.05 -20.09
CA ASP A 110 21.00 24.25 -19.36
C ASP A 110 20.14 23.92 -18.14
N ARG A 111 20.36 24.67 -17.05
CA ARG A 111 19.49 24.63 -15.89
C ARG A 111 18.12 25.21 -16.25
N VAL A 112 17.08 24.43 -15.94
CA VAL A 112 15.68 24.86 -16.02
C VAL A 112 15.17 25.22 -14.63
N LEU A 113 14.65 26.44 -14.44
CA LEU A 113 13.95 26.86 -13.24
C LEU A 113 12.47 27.10 -13.56
N MET A 114 11.62 26.18 -13.13
CA MET A 114 10.18 26.27 -13.32
C MET A 114 9.49 26.74 -12.05
N LYS A 115 8.76 27.86 -12.13
CA LYS A 115 7.92 28.37 -11.05
C LYS A 115 6.52 27.78 -11.19
N ALA A 116 6.01 27.16 -10.12
CA ALA A 116 4.65 26.66 -10.06
C ALA A 116 3.83 27.50 -9.09
N GLN A 117 2.76 28.12 -9.57
CA GLN A 117 1.78 28.83 -8.75
C GLN A 117 0.49 28.01 -8.71
N VAL A 118 0.00 27.72 -7.52
CA VAL A 118 -1.26 26.99 -7.32
C VAL A 118 -2.18 27.80 -6.44
N THR A 119 -3.36 28.09 -6.98
CA THR A 119 -4.40 28.84 -6.29
C THR A 119 -5.71 28.07 -6.32
N ASP A 120 -6.62 28.39 -5.40
CA ASP A 120 -8.01 27.95 -5.48
C ASP A 120 -8.79 28.75 -6.54
N ALA A 121 -10.10 28.49 -6.62
CA ALA A 121 -11.01 29.21 -7.53
C ALA A 121 -11.13 30.71 -7.20
N SER A 122 -10.89 31.11 -5.94
CA SER A 122 -10.88 32.50 -5.47
C SER A 122 -9.54 33.21 -5.67
N GLY A 123 -8.51 32.49 -6.15
CA GLY A 123 -7.16 33.03 -6.37
C GLY A 123 -6.25 32.93 -5.14
N GLN A 124 -6.68 32.27 -4.06
CA GLN A 124 -5.88 32.13 -2.85
C GLN A 124 -4.86 30.98 -2.98
N PRO A 125 -3.60 31.16 -2.56
CA PRO A 125 -2.59 30.10 -2.62
C PRO A 125 -3.01 28.85 -1.85
N VAL A 126 -2.80 27.66 -2.45
CA VAL A 126 -3.11 26.38 -1.83
C VAL A 126 -1.83 25.58 -1.56
N THR A 127 -1.67 25.10 -0.33
CA THR A 127 -0.58 24.16 0.01
C THR A 127 -0.81 22.84 -0.72
N THR A 128 0.17 22.40 -1.50
CA THR A 128 0.04 21.18 -2.31
C THR A 128 1.35 20.40 -2.41
N ARG A 129 1.26 19.14 -2.81
CA ARG A 129 2.39 18.26 -3.10
C ARG A 129 2.37 17.92 -4.59
N PHE A 130 3.53 18.01 -5.23
CA PHE A 130 3.65 17.75 -6.67
C PHE A 130 4.40 16.44 -6.94
N SER A 131 3.97 15.75 -7.99
CA SER A 131 4.79 14.78 -8.71
C SER A 131 4.99 15.33 -10.12
N VAL A 132 6.21 15.24 -10.65
CA VAL A 132 6.56 15.79 -11.97
C VAL A 132 7.18 14.69 -12.81
N ALA A 133 6.72 14.57 -14.05
CA ALA A 133 7.31 13.74 -15.08
C ALA A 133 7.74 14.62 -16.26
N VAL A 134 8.92 14.34 -16.81
CA VAL A 134 9.46 15.05 -17.99
C VAL A 134 9.54 14.06 -19.14
N ALA A 135 8.93 14.41 -20.27
CA ALA A 135 8.91 13.58 -21.47
C ALA A 135 9.19 14.44 -22.71
N GLU A 136 9.69 13.81 -23.77
CA GLU A 136 9.92 14.44 -25.07
C GLU A 136 8.57 14.80 -25.73
N GLN A 137 8.46 15.99 -26.33
CA GLN A 137 7.21 16.55 -26.86
C GLN A 137 6.51 15.67 -27.91
N GLY A 138 7.25 14.80 -28.63
CA GLY A 138 6.70 13.84 -29.60
C GLY A 138 6.40 12.43 -29.04
N ALA A 139 6.87 12.12 -27.82
CA ALA A 139 6.57 10.89 -27.11
C ALA A 139 5.17 10.88 -26.46
N ALA A 140 4.52 12.05 -26.45
CA ALA A 140 3.31 12.32 -25.71
C ALA A 140 2.32 13.15 -26.53
N THR A 141 2.05 12.79 -27.78
CA THR A 141 0.74 13.12 -28.37
C THR A 141 -0.31 12.29 -27.64
N LEU A 142 -0.58 12.70 -26.41
CA LEU A 142 -1.69 12.22 -25.61
C LEU A 142 -2.92 12.66 -26.36
N ASP A 143 -3.73 11.68 -26.76
CA ASP A 143 -5.05 11.97 -27.27
C ASP A 143 -5.77 12.84 -26.22
N ALA A 144 -6.13 14.06 -26.61
CA ALA A 144 -6.74 15.04 -25.72
C ALA A 144 -8.13 14.61 -25.23
N THR A 145 -8.71 13.56 -25.83
CA THR A 145 -9.97 12.96 -25.41
C THR A 145 -9.79 11.60 -24.74
N ALA A 146 -8.56 11.13 -24.55
CA ALA A 146 -8.28 9.91 -23.80
C ALA A 146 -8.74 10.02 -22.34
N GLU A 147 -8.87 8.86 -21.69
CA GLU A 147 -9.19 8.82 -20.27
C GLU A 147 -8.10 9.50 -19.43
N THR A 148 -8.55 10.37 -18.52
CA THR A 148 -7.75 11.05 -17.51
C THR A 148 -8.14 10.56 -16.12
N ILE A 149 -7.35 10.89 -15.10
CA ILE A 149 -7.72 10.63 -13.69
C ILE A 149 -9.10 11.24 -13.37
N ALA A 150 -9.38 12.44 -13.87
CA ALA A 150 -10.65 13.11 -13.63
C ALA A 150 -11.82 12.38 -14.28
N SER A 151 -11.71 12.04 -15.58
CA SER A 151 -12.79 11.32 -16.28
C SER A 151 -12.97 9.90 -15.75
N ASN A 152 -11.89 9.24 -15.30
CA ASN A 152 -12.01 7.94 -14.67
C ASN A 152 -12.81 8.02 -13.36
N LEU A 153 -12.33 8.83 -12.42
CA LEU A 153 -12.94 8.92 -11.09
C LEU A 153 -14.37 9.47 -11.13
N LEU A 154 -14.66 10.44 -12.00
CA LEU A 154 -15.95 11.13 -12.04
C LEU A 154 -16.99 10.44 -12.93
N LEU A 155 -16.57 9.65 -13.93
CA LEU A 155 -17.46 9.08 -14.93
C LEU A 155 -17.27 7.56 -15.07
N THR A 156 -16.17 7.10 -15.66
CA THR A 156 -16.07 5.71 -16.12
C THR A 156 -15.98 4.69 -14.98
N SER A 157 -15.47 5.08 -13.79
CA SER A 157 -15.43 4.19 -12.63
C SER A 157 -16.82 3.87 -12.05
N ASP A 158 -17.85 4.64 -12.41
CA ASP A 158 -19.24 4.46 -11.94
C ASP A 158 -20.16 3.87 -13.02
N LEU A 159 -19.61 3.52 -14.19
CA LEU A 159 -20.33 2.92 -15.31
C LEU A 159 -19.72 1.54 -15.64
N ALA A 160 -20.56 0.55 -15.92
CA ALA A 160 -20.10 -0.80 -16.28
C ALA A 160 -19.76 -0.97 -17.78
N GLY A 161 -20.10 0.01 -18.61
CA GLY A 161 -19.96 -0.04 -20.07
C GLY A 161 -18.74 0.72 -20.61
N TYR A 162 -18.40 0.44 -21.87
CA TYR A 162 -17.39 1.22 -22.59
C TYR A 162 -17.87 2.66 -22.82
N VAL A 163 -17.04 3.62 -22.46
CA VAL A 163 -17.24 5.04 -22.75
C VAL A 163 -16.20 5.45 -23.78
N GLU A 164 -16.66 5.83 -24.96
CA GLU A 164 -15.79 6.35 -26.00
C GLU A 164 -15.21 7.70 -25.59
N ALA A 165 -13.89 7.85 -25.75
CA ALA A 165 -13.16 9.09 -25.54
C ALA A 165 -13.55 9.84 -24.24
N PRO A 166 -13.39 9.24 -23.04
CA PRO A 166 -13.93 9.82 -21.79
C PRO A 166 -13.44 11.23 -21.48
N GLY A 167 -12.24 11.61 -21.93
CA GLY A 167 -11.70 12.95 -21.75
C GLY A 167 -12.45 14.03 -22.55
N TYR A 168 -13.15 13.66 -23.63
CA TYR A 168 -13.95 14.58 -24.44
C TYR A 168 -14.96 15.36 -23.57
N TYR A 169 -15.67 14.67 -22.68
CA TYR A 169 -16.70 15.26 -21.81
C TYR A 169 -16.15 16.23 -20.76
N PHE A 170 -14.83 16.21 -20.52
CA PHE A 170 -14.15 17.02 -19.50
C PHE A 170 -13.20 18.07 -20.07
N LYS A 171 -12.99 18.09 -21.39
CA LYS A 171 -12.02 18.97 -22.05
C LYS A 171 -12.37 20.44 -21.87
N ASN A 172 -13.64 20.79 -22.11
CA ASN A 172 -14.20 22.13 -21.89
C ASN A 172 -15.61 22.00 -21.30
N GLN A 173 -16.03 22.93 -20.44
CA GLN A 173 -17.43 23.00 -19.97
C GLN A 173 -18.26 23.85 -20.94
N THR A 174 -18.61 23.26 -22.08
CA THR A 174 -19.49 23.88 -23.08
C THR A 174 -20.89 23.29 -23.02
N ALA A 175 -21.88 23.94 -23.64
CA ALA A 175 -23.24 23.42 -23.70
C ALA A 175 -23.28 22.09 -24.49
N GLU A 176 -22.47 21.99 -25.54
CA GLU A 176 -22.34 20.83 -26.40
C GLU A 176 -21.77 19.62 -25.64
N THR A 177 -20.69 19.82 -24.88
CA THR A 177 -20.11 18.75 -24.04
C THR A 177 -21.03 18.32 -22.91
N ALA A 178 -21.80 19.27 -22.34
CA ALA A 178 -22.78 18.96 -21.31
C ALA A 178 -23.95 18.13 -21.86
N GLN A 179 -24.45 18.49 -23.05
CA GLN A 179 -25.48 17.71 -23.74
C GLN A 179 -24.98 16.33 -24.11
N ALA A 180 -23.79 16.21 -24.72
CA ALA A 180 -23.23 14.92 -25.10
C ALA A 180 -23.02 13.99 -23.90
N LEU A 181 -22.62 14.54 -22.74
CA LEU A 181 -22.51 13.77 -21.50
C LEU A 181 -23.87 13.31 -20.98
N ASP A 182 -24.89 14.15 -21.11
CA ASP A 182 -26.25 13.79 -20.73
C ASP A 182 -26.82 12.69 -21.62
N ASP A 183 -26.62 12.80 -22.94
CA ASP A 183 -26.99 11.80 -23.94
C ASP A 183 -26.29 10.47 -23.67
N LEU A 184 -24.99 10.50 -23.36
CA LEU A 184 -24.25 9.31 -22.93
C LEU A 184 -24.97 8.66 -21.74
N LEU A 185 -25.25 9.41 -20.68
CA LEU A 185 -25.87 8.89 -19.46
C LEU A 185 -27.32 8.39 -19.68
N LEU A 186 -28.03 8.91 -20.68
CA LEU A 186 -29.34 8.39 -21.09
C LEU A 186 -29.23 7.01 -21.76
N THR A 187 -28.14 6.74 -22.47
CA THR A 187 -27.90 5.45 -23.15
C THR A 187 -27.29 4.39 -22.23
N GLN A 188 -26.77 4.79 -21.06
CA GLN A 188 -26.22 3.86 -20.08
C GLN A 188 -27.36 3.17 -19.31
N GLY A 189 -27.75 1.97 -19.76
CA GLY A 189 -28.74 1.11 -19.07
C GLY A 189 -28.27 0.50 -17.75
N TRP A 190 -27.13 0.95 -17.22
CA TRP A 190 -26.53 0.44 -15.98
C TRP A 190 -27.38 0.82 -14.76
N ARG A 191 -27.64 -0.16 -13.90
CA ARG A 191 -28.32 0.02 -12.62
C ARG A 191 -27.41 -0.45 -11.51
N ARG A 192 -27.03 0.47 -10.62
CA ARG A 192 -26.09 0.20 -9.53
C ARG A 192 -26.64 -0.77 -8.49
N PHE A 193 -27.95 -0.79 -8.29
CA PHE A 193 -28.59 -1.59 -7.24
C PHE A 193 -29.69 -2.50 -7.78
N VAL A 194 -29.72 -3.70 -7.22
CA VAL A 194 -30.91 -4.55 -7.26
C VAL A 194 -31.73 -4.22 -6.02
N TRP A 195 -32.65 -3.26 -6.13
CA TRP A 195 -33.37 -2.68 -4.98
C TRP A 195 -34.13 -3.69 -4.11
N LYS A 196 -34.61 -4.80 -4.68
CA LYS A 196 -35.22 -5.88 -3.89
C LYS A 196 -34.25 -6.47 -2.84
N ASP A 197 -32.96 -6.50 -3.15
CA ASP A 197 -31.92 -7.06 -2.28
C ASP A 197 -31.47 -6.00 -1.26
N VAL A 198 -31.43 -4.73 -1.67
CA VAL A 198 -31.12 -3.58 -0.78
C VAL A 198 -32.21 -3.36 0.27
N LEU A 199 -33.48 -3.52 -0.12
CA LEU A 199 -34.65 -3.33 0.76
C LEU A 199 -35.04 -4.60 1.52
N ALA A 200 -34.32 -5.71 1.32
CA ALA A 200 -34.58 -6.95 2.03
C ALA A 200 -34.31 -6.81 3.54
N THR A 201 -35.13 -7.46 4.37
CA THR A 201 -34.99 -7.45 5.83
C THR A 201 -33.66 -8.06 6.29
N THR A 202 -33.13 -8.98 5.50
CA THR A 202 -31.79 -9.55 5.65
C THR A 202 -31.01 -9.24 4.38
N PRO A 203 -30.18 -8.18 4.37
CA PRO A 203 -29.37 -7.86 3.20
C PRO A 203 -28.41 -9.02 2.90
N PRO A 204 -28.08 -9.27 1.62
CA PRO A 204 -27.10 -10.28 1.27
C PRO A 204 -25.77 -10.00 1.99
N PRO A 205 -24.97 -11.03 2.32
CA PRO A 205 -23.68 -10.85 2.97
C PRO A 205 -22.77 -10.02 2.07
N VAL A 206 -22.67 -8.72 2.38
CA VAL A 206 -21.79 -7.79 1.68
C VAL A 206 -20.37 -8.08 2.15
N SER A 207 -19.46 -8.38 1.22
CA SER A 207 -18.03 -8.38 1.54
C SER A 207 -17.64 -6.92 1.77
N TYR A 208 -17.54 -6.53 3.04
CA TYR A 208 -17.08 -5.20 3.42
C TYR A 208 -15.59 -5.06 3.08
N TYR A 209 -15.30 -4.55 1.89
CA TYR A 209 -14.00 -3.96 1.61
C TYR A 209 -14.03 -2.54 2.17
N SER A 210 -13.39 -2.33 3.31
CA SER A 210 -13.17 -0.97 3.80
C SER A 210 -12.22 -0.24 2.86
N PHE A 211 -12.39 1.07 2.71
CA PHE A 211 -11.41 1.88 1.99
C PHE A 211 -10.04 1.71 2.62
N GLU A 212 -9.04 1.31 1.83
CA GLU A 212 -7.65 1.23 2.27
C GLU A 212 -7.12 2.65 2.50
N GLN A 213 -7.13 3.09 3.77
CA GLN A 213 -6.58 4.38 4.17
C GLN A 213 -5.07 4.30 4.46
N ALA A 214 -4.60 3.11 4.80
CA ALA A 214 -3.21 2.82 5.08
C ALA A 214 -2.89 1.37 4.74
N LEU A 215 -1.59 1.04 4.69
CA LEU A 215 -1.17 -0.35 4.57
C LEU A 215 -1.72 -1.17 5.73
N SER A 216 -2.32 -2.31 5.42
CA SER A 216 -2.86 -3.23 6.42
C SER A 216 -2.47 -4.67 6.14
N LEU A 217 -2.27 -5.43 7.21
CA LEU A 217 -2.01 -6.86 7.18
C LEU A 217 -2.99 -7.54 8.13
N THR A 218 -3.97 -8.23 7.57
CA THR A 218 -4.96 -9.00 8.30
C THR A 218 -4.74 -10.49 8.11
N GLY A 219 -5.46 -11.30 8.89
CA GLY A 219 -5.44 -12.75 8.73
C GLY A 219 -6.13 -13.45 9.89
N GLN A 220 -5.94 -14.76 9.96
CA GLN A 220 -6.48 -15.62 11.00
C GLN A 220 -5.39 -16.47 11.66
N VAL A 221 -5.51 -16.68 12.97
CA VAL A 221 -4.74 -17.67 13.72
C VAL A 221 -5.64 -18.86 14.05
N THR A 222 -5.21 -20.05 13.64
CA THR A 222 -5.93 -21.30 13.90
C THR A 222 -5.06 -22.30 14.66
N GLY A 223 -5.69 -23.28 15.30
CA GLY A 223 -4.99 -24.49 15.73
C GLY A 223 -4.67 -25.41 14.54
N MET A 224 -4.01 -26.54 14.82
CA MET A 224 -3.75 -27.58 13.82
C MET A 224 -5.04 -28.14 13.21
N GLY A 225 -6.13 -28.24 13.99
CA GLY A 225 -7.45 -28.65 13.51
C GLY A 225 -8.30 -27.54 12.90
N HIS A 226 -7.70 -26.45 12.43
CA HIS A 226 -8.37 -25.27 11.85
C HIS A 226 -9.34 -24.49 12.76
N ASN A 227 -9.49 -24.88 14.02
CA ASN A 227 -10.29 -24.12 14.98
C ASN A 227 -9.66 -22.73 15.23
N PRO A 228 -10.46 -21.66 15.25
CA PRO A 228 -9.98 -20.31 15.53
C PRO A 228 -9.45 -20.21 16.97
N ILE A 229 -8.37 -19.45 17.16
CA ILE A 229 -7.78 -19.21 18.48
C ILE A 229 -8.06 -17.76 18.90
N PRO A 230 -8.98 -17.51 19.85
CA PRO A 230 -9.22 -16.17 20.36
C PRO A 230 -8.10 -15.70 21.28
N ASN A 231 -7.89 -14.37 21.37
CA ASN A 231 -6.90 -13.73 22.24
C ASN A 231 -5.46 -14.24 22.08
N SER A 232 -5.12 -14.82 20.92
CA SER A 232 -3.76 -15.15 20.53
C SER A 232 -2.98 -13.86 20.37
N GLN A 233 -1.81 -13.75 21.00
CA GLN A 233 -0.92 -12.60 20.81
C GLN A 233 -0.11 -12.80 19.54
N LEU A 234 -0.08 -11.79 18.67
CA LEU A 234 0.77 -11.70 17.49
C LEU A 234 1.82 -10.60 17.65
N THR A 235 3.02 -10.89 17.18
CA THR A 235 4.10 -9.92 16.98
C THR A 235 4.36 -9.79 15.49
N PHE A 236 4.27 -8.57 14.97
CA PHE A 236 4.67 -8.15 13.64
C PHE A 236 6.10 -7.64 13.71
N ILE A 237 6.96 -8.13 12.83
CA ILE A 237 8.39 -7.79 12.78
C ILE A 237 8.74 -7.38 11.35
N GLU A 238 9.12 -6.13 11.15
CA GLU A 238 9.75 -5.65 9.92
C GLU A 238 11.18 -5.21 10.25
N THR A 239 12.15 -5.69 9.46
CA THR A 239 13.57 -5.38 9.67
C THR A 239 14.17 -4.51 8.57
N LYS A 240 13.52 -4.44 7.40
CA LYS A 240 13.90 -3.65 6.23
C LYS A 240 12.66 -3.28 5.41
N PRO A 241 12.62 -2.07 4.80
CA PRO A 241 13.55 -0.96 4.99
C PRO A 241 13.30 -0.19 6.28
N VAL A 242 12.14 -0.37 6.91
CA VAL A 242 11.80 0.18 8.23
C VAL A 242 12.01 -0.89 9.29
N ARG A 243 12.57 -0.52 10.45
CA ARG A 243 12.69 -1.40 11.61
C ARG A 243 11.55 -1.11 12.56
N GLN A 244 10.57 -1.99 12.64
CA GLN A 244 9.42 -1.81 13.51
C GLN A 244 8.86 -3.13 14.04
N PHE A 245 8.32 -3.05 15.25
CA PHE A 245 7.69 -4.14 15.96
C PHE A 245 6.31 -3.70 16.41
N LEU A 246 5.27 -4.42 16.02
CA LEU A 246 3.89 -4.15 16.43
C LEU A 246 3.32 -5.39 17.10
N THR A 247 2.39 -5.21 18.03
CA THR A 247 1.69 -6.33 18.67
C THR A 247 0.19 -6.18 18.51
N ALA A 248 -0.51 -7.28 18.30
CA ALA A 248 -1.97 -7.33 18.23
C ALA A 248 -2.48 -8.62 18.86
N ASN A 249 -3.77 -8.65 19.21
CA ASN A 249 -4.43 -9.84 19.72
C ASN A 249 -5.53 -10.26 18.74
N THR A 250 -5.78 -11.58 18.65
CA THR A 250 -6.90 -12.07 17.83
C THR A 250 -8.25 -11.83 18.49
N ASP A 251 -9.27 -11.58 17.67
CA ASP A 251 -10.67 -11.51 18.08
C ASP A 251 -11.27 -12.90 18.39
N GLY A 252 -12.56 -12.95 18.74
CA GLY A 252 -13.29 -14.19 19.03
C GLY A 252 -13.30 -15.22 17.88
N GLN A 253 -13.05 -14.79 16.64
CA GLN A 253 -12.95 -15.63 15.45
C GLN A 253 -11.49 -15.94 15.06
N GLY A 254 -10.54 -15.61 15.94
CA GLY A 254 -9.12 -15.82 15.70
C GLY A 254 -8.53 -14.86 14.68
N ARG A 255 -9.19 -13.76 14.32
CA ARG A 255 -8.68 -12.83 13.31
C ARG A 255 -7.79 -11.75 13.93
N PHE A 256 -6.74 -11.37 13.22
CA PHE A 256 -5.84 -10.28 13.59
C PHE A 256 -5.84 -9.18 12.53
N SER A 257 -5.39 -7.98 12.94
CA SER A 257 -5.22 -6.84 12.05
C SER A 257 -4.06 -5.96 12.52
N PHE A 258 -3.16 -5.63 11.60
CA PHE A 258 -2.16 -4.57 11.74
C PHE A 258 -2.46 -3.51 10.69
N VAL A 259 -2.72 -2.27 11.09
CA VAL A 259 -3.08 -1.16 10.19
C VAL A 259 -2.11 0.00 10.44
N GLY A 260 -1.68 0.67 9.37
CA GLY A 260 -0.90 1.90 9.47
C GLY A 260 0.62 1.70 9.60
N PHE A 261 1.15 0.57 9.14
CA PHE A 261 2.60 0.34 9.16
C PHE A 261 3.31 1.04 7.99
N ASP A 262 4.50 1.58 8.25
CA ASP A 262 5.24 2.45 7.31
C ASP A 262 6.10 1.72 6.25
N GLY A 263 5.71 0.50 5.88
CA GLY A 263 6.48 -0.34 4.94
C GLY A 263 6.82 0.42 3.65
N LYS A 264 8.06 0.30 3.16
CA LYS A 264 8.51 0.96 1.90
C LYS A 264 8.97 -0.05 0.86
N ASP A 265 8.77 0.31 -0.41
CA ASP A 265 9.14 -0.50 -1.59
C ASP A 265 8.56 -1.93 -1.49
N THR A 266 9.38 -2.92 -1.13
CA THR A 266 8.93 -4.26 -0.78
C THR A 266 9.08 -4.47 0.73
N THR A 267 7.95 -4.53 1.43
CA THR A 267 7.90 -4.74 2.88
C THR A 267 7.98 -6.23 3.18
N VAL A 268 8.97 -6.65 3.97
CA VAL A 268 9.10 -8.04 4.41
C VAL A 268 8.74 -8.13 5.88
N VAL A 269 7.62 -8.78 6.17
CA VAL A 269 7.05 -8.87 7.51
C VAL A 269 7.10 -10.30 8.01
N THR A 270 7.60 -10.50 9.22
CA THR A 270 7.46 -11.76 9.95
C THR A 270 6.39 -11.60 11.03
N LEU A 271 5.36 -12.43 10.97
CA LEU A 271 4.34 -12.56 12.01
C LEU A 271 4.66 -13.75 12.90
N GLN A 272 4.63 -13.54 14.21
CA GLN A 272 4.77 -14.58 15.21
C GLN A 272 3.53 -14.59 16.12
N ALA A 273 2.75 -15.66 16.09
CA ALA A 273 1.58 -15.85 16.93
C ALA A 273 1.82 -16.88 18.04
N ARG A 274 1.21 -16.65 19.20
CA ARG A 274 1.27 -17.52 20.38
C ARG A 274 -0.07 -17.58 21.08
N ARG A 275 -0.36 -18.72 21.70
CA ARG A 275 -1.48 -18.82 22.65
C ARG A 275 -1.17 -18.02 23.90
N THR A 276 -2.21 -17.57 24.59
CA THR A 276 -2.13 -16.85 25.88
C THR A 276 -1.33 -17.62 26.95
N ASN A 277 -1.30 -18.96 26.84
CA ASN A 277 -0.58 -19.84 27.77
C ASN A 277 0.82 -20.25 27.26
N GLY A 278 1.39 -19.53 26.29
CA GLY A 278 2.78 -19.74 25.82
C GLY A 278 2.99 -20.84 24.77
N GLY A 279 1.94 -21.56 24.36
CA GLY A 279 2.04 -22.61 23.33
C GLY A 279 2.22 -22.05 21.91
N SER A 280 3.19 -22.59 21.16
CA SER A 280 3.51 -22.22 19.76
C SER A 280 2.76 -23.03 18.70
N ASN A 281 1.94 -24.02 19.10
CA ASN A 281 1.13 -24.86 18.19
C ASN A 281 -0.07 -24.07 17.62
N VAL A 282 0.24 -23.07 16.79
CA VAL A 282 -0.72 -22.23 16.09
C VAL A 282 -0.29 -22.09 14.63
N THR A 283 -1.24 -21.83 13.76
CA THR A 283 -1.04 -21.61 12.34
C THR A 283 -1.51 -20.21 12.02
N VAL A 284 -0.63 -19.37 11.51
CA VAL A 284 -0.95 -18.01 11.07
C VAL A 284 -1.26 -18.04 9.58
N ARG A 285 -2.41 -17.49 9.20
CA ARG A 285 -2.90 -17.42 7.81
C ARG A 285 -3.17 -15.96 7.46
N PRO A 286 -2.20 -15.26 6.85
CA PRO A 286 -2.39 -13.88 6.40
C PRO A 286 -3.37 -13.81 5.21
N ASP A 287 -4.22 -12.79 5.21
CA ASP A 287 -5.13 -12.49 4.10
C ASP A 287 -4.37 -11.68 3.04
N LEU A 288 -3.69 -12.37 2.13
CA LEU A 288 -2.89 -11.71 1.08
C LEU A 288 -3.73 -11.28 -0.15
N GLY A 289 -5.06 -11.33 -0.04
CA GLY A 289 -5.98 -11.08 -1.15
C GLY A 289 -5.92 -12.17 -2.24
N ALA A 290 -6.64 -11.95 -3.34
CA ALA A 290 -6.53 -12.80 -4.51
C ALA A 290 -5.11 -12.69 -5.11
N ALA A 291 -4.54 -13.81 -5.55
CA ALA A 291 -3.24 -13.80 -6.20
C ALA A 291 -3.28 -12.90 -7.45
N THR A 292 -2.61 -11.74 -7.37
CA THR A 292 -2.41 -10.83 -8.52
C THR A 292 -1.35 -11.37 -9.49
N ALA A 293 -0.63 -12.43 -9.11
CA ALA A 293 0.33 -13.10 -9.97
C ALA A 293 -0.38 -13.74 -11.18
N GLY A 294 -0.20 -13.15 -12.36
CA GLY A 294 -0.73 -13.66 -13.63
C GLY A 294 -1.99 -12.97 -14.14
N ALA A 295 -2.59 -12.04 -13.38
CA ALA A 295 -3.58 -11.15 -13.95
C ALA A 295 -2.90 -10.29 -15.02
N PRO A 296 -3.35 -10.31 -16.28
CA PRO A 296 -2.78 -9.42 -17.29
C PRO A 296 -2.97 -8.00 -16.79
N LEU A 297 -1.87 -7.24 -16.68
CA LEU A 297 -1.99 -5.79 -16.51
C LEU A 297 -2.92 -5.29 -17.63
N PRO A 298 -3.85 -4.36 -17.34
CA PRO A 298 -4.64 -3.74 -18.39
C PRO A 298 -3.70 -3.36 -19.52
N GLY A 299 -4.00 -3.84 -20.73
CA GLY A 299 -3.21 -3.50 -21.89
C GLY A 299 -3.06 -1.98 -21.92
N LEU A 300 -1.83 -1.49 -22.07
CA LEU A 300 -1.64 -0.05 -22.28
C LEU A 300 -2.60 0.37 -23.39
N PRO A 301 -3.32 1.50 -23.24
CA PRO A 301 -4.27 1.96 -24.25
C PRO A 301 -3.58 1.85 -25.61
N GLY A 302 -4.24 1.17 -26.53
CA GLY A 302 -3.72 0.99 -27.88
C GLY A 302 -3.37 2.38 -28.39
N VAL A 303 -2.10 2.61 -28.69
CA VAL A 303 -1.67 3.87 -29.30
C VAL A 303 -2.29 3.83 -30.70
N ALA A 304 -3.52 4.34 -30.82
CA ALA A 304 -4.20 4.53 -32.10
C ALA A 304 -3.17 5.24 -32.98
N ALA A 305 -2.73 4.54 -34.05
CA ALA A 305 -1.57 4.84 -34.89
C ALA A 305 -0.99 6.24 -34.61
N GLY A 306 -0.16 6.31 -33.57
CA GLY A 306 0.44 7.58 -33.18
C GLY A 306 1.23 8.15 -34.35
N PRO A 307 1.48 9.46 -34.40
CA PRO A 307 2.37 10.04 -35.40
C PRO A 307 3.66 9.20 -35.50
N PRO A 308 4.29 9.03 -36.68
CA PRO A 308 5.48 8.20 -36.86
C PRO A 308 6.57 8.44 -35.80
N ALA A 309 6.71 9.69 -35.35
CA ALA A 309 7.60 10.10 -34.25
C ALA A 309 7.34 9.37 -32.91
N LEU A 310 6.08 9.10 -32.56
CA LEU A 310 5.71 8.35 -31.35
C LEU A 310 6.06 6.87 -31.49
N ALA A 311 5.82 6.28 -32.66
CA ALA A 311 6.20 4.90 -32.93
C ALA A 311 7.73 4.71 -32.84
N ASP A 312 8.49 5.65 -33.41
CA ASP A 312 9.95 5.64 -33.32
C ASP A 312 10.46 5.88 -31.90
N TYR A 313 9.85 6.80 -31.15
CA TYR A 313 10.15 6.98 -29.73
C TYR A 313 9.87 5.70 -28.93
N LEU A 314 8.71 5.07 -29.10
CA LEU A 314 8.37 3.84 -28.39
C LEU A 314 9.32 2.69 -28.76
N ARG A 315 9.75 2.61 -30.02
CA ARG A 315 10.79 1.69 -30.47
C ARG A 315 12.13 1.98 -29.79
N ARG A 316 12.60 3.23 -29.79
CA ARG A 316 13.84 3.65 -29.11
C ARG A 316 13.77 3.42 -27.61
N SER A 317 12.65 3.74 -26.96
CA SER A 317 12.44 3.53 -25.53
C SER A 317 12.36 2.04 -25.18
N ARG A 318 11.71 1.21 -26.00
CA ARG A 318 11.72 -0.26 -25.83
C ARG A 318 13.10 -0.83 -26.06
N GLN A 319 13.80 -0.41 -27.12
CA GLN A 319 15.19 -0.80 -27.37
C GLN A 319 16.07 -0.38 -26.21
N GLN A 320 15.96 0.85 -25.71
CA GLN A 320 16.69 1.34 -24.56
C GLN A 320 16.35 0.53 -23.30
N ARG A 321 15.09 0.20 -23.01
CA ARG A 321 14.71 -0.67 -21.88
C ARG A 321 15.24 -2.09 -22.02
N VAL A 322 15.25 -2.62 -23.25
CA VAL A 322 15.80 -3.95 -23.56
C VAL A 322 17.32 -3.91 -23.42
N THR A 323 17.99 -2.89 -23.95
CA THR A 323 19.42 -2.66 -23.81
C THR A 323 19.80 -2.39 -22.36
N GLU A 324 19.02 -1.64 -21.60
CA GLU A 324 19.18 -1.45 -20.16
C GLU A 324 18.99 -2.78 -19.42
N ARG A 325 17.99 -3.61 -19.78
CA ARG A 325 17.82 -4.97 -19.22
C ARG A 325 18.92 -5.96 -19.66
N GLN A 326 19.46 -5.81 -20.87
CA GLN A 326 20.53 -6.65 -21.39
C GLN A 326 21.89 -6.25 -20.78
N ASN A 327 22.09 -4.94 -20.55
CA ASN A 327 23.26 -4.37 -19.91
C ASN A 327 23.13 -4.37 -18.38
N MET A 328 21.93 -4.58 -17.84
CA MET A 328 21.64 -4.92 -16.45
C MET A 328 21.08 -6.35 -16.41
N PRO A 329 21.92 -7.38 -16.65
CA PRO A 329 21.50 -8.75 -16.37
C PRO A 329 21.03 -8.77 -14.90
N GLU A 330 19.87 -9.38 -14.65
CA GLU A 330 19.34 -9.58 -13.30
C GLU A 330 20.43 -10.21 -12.40
N GLY A 331 21.13 -9.36 -11.65
CA GLY A 331 22.29 -9.77 -10.86
C GLY A 331 23.55 -8.93 -11.13
N SER A 332 23.62 -7.73 -10.54
CA SER A 332 24.86 -7.11 -10.06
C SER A 332 26.04 -6.99 -11.05
N LEU A 333 26.07 -5.88 -11.81
CA LEU A 333 27.29 -5.07 -11.87
C LEU A 333 27.06 -3.84 -10.98
N ARG A 334 27.19 -4.04 -9.67
CA ARG A 334 27.58 -2.93 -8.81
C ARG A 334 29.00 -2.61 -9.20
N ASN A 335 29.22 -1.59 -10.03
CA ASN A 335 30.51 -0.92 -10.05
C ASN A 335 30.68 -0.22 -8.69
N VAL A 336 31.03 -1.01 -7.67
CA VAL A 336 31.61 -0.49 -6.45
C VAL A 336 33.03 -0.13 -6.84
N GLN A 337 33.29 1.16 -7.02
CA GLN A 337 34.67 1.64 -7.07
C GLN A 337 35.26 1.34 -5.69
N LEU A 338 36.03 0.26 -5.59
CA LEU A 338 36.74 -0.08 -4.38
C LEU A 338 37.83 0.98 -4.21
N ALA A 339 37.75 1.75 -3.13
CA ALA A 339 38.95 2.44 -2.63
C ALA A 339 40.02 1.37 -2.37
N ASP A 340 41.29 1.66 -2.62
CA ASP A 340 42.40 0.73 -2.36
C ASP A 340 42.26 0.12 -0.97
N VAL A 341 41.83 -1.14 -0.92
CA VAL A 341 41.74 -1.88 0.33
C VAL A 341 43.08 -2.59 0.46
N ALA A 342 43.94 -2.06 1.34
CA ALA A 342 45.09 -2.81 1.81
C ALA A 342 44.58 -4.13 2.40
N VAL A 343 44.84 -5.24 1.71
CA VAL A 343 44.47 -6.59 2.18
C VAL A 343 45.39 -6.96 3.34
N THR A 344 45.08 -6.47 4.53
CA THR A 344 45.55 -7.08 5.77
C THR A 344 44.62 -8.26 6.05
N GLY A 345 45.08 -9.48 5.74
CA GLY A 345 44.35 -10.71 6.02
C GLY A 345 44.03 -10.83 7.51
N GLN A 346 42.84 -10.39 7.92
CA GLN A 346 42.25 -10.80 9.20
C GLN A 346 41.60 -12.16 8.99
N ARG A 347 42.10 -13.19 9.69
CA ARG A 347 41.45 -14.50 9.79
C ARG A 347 39.96 -14.31 10.11
N ASP A 348 39.08 -14.84 9.25
CA ASP A 348 37.64 -14.93 9.48
C ASP A 348 37.36 -15.68 10.79
N ARG A 349 37.22 -14.91 11.88
CA ARG A 349 36.91 -15.43 13.22
C ARG A 349 35.41 -15.46 13.51
N SER A 350 34.58 -14.90 12.62
CA SER A 350 33.15 -14.70 12.85
C SER A 350 32.30 -15.27 11.71
N VAL A 351 31.27 -16.02 12.08
CA VAL A 351 30.22 -16.56 11.19
C VAL A 351 29.46 -15.44 10.47
N ILE A 352 29.34 -14.29 11.13
CA ILE A 352 28.63 -13.12 10.64
C ILE A 352 29.66 -12.12 10.09
N PRO A 353 29.58 -11.70 8.82
CA PRO A 353 30.51 -10.71 8.26
C PRO A 353 30.58 -9.42 9.08
N ALA A 354 31.75 -8.78 9.13
CA ALA A 354 31.96 -7.55 9.91
C ALA A 354 31.00 -6.41 9.48
N ASN A 355 30.63 -6.36 8.20
CA ASN A 355 29.71 -5.37 7.63
C ASN A 355 28.26 -5.88 7.49
N ASP A 356 27.88 -6.91 8.25
CA ASP A 356 26.52 -7.45 8.20
C ASP A 356 25.50 -6.42 8.75
N PRO A 357 24.41 -6.12 8.01
CA PRO A 357 23.41 -5.13 8.42
C PRO A 357 22.61 -5.53 9.68
N ARG A 358 22.71 -6.79 10.13
CA ARG A 358 22.15 -7.27 11.40
C ARG A 358 22.99 -6.86 12.61
N ARG A 359 24.18 -6.28 12.42
CA ARG A 359 24.98 -5.71 13.51
C ARG A 359 24.43 -4.34 13.90
N LEU A 360 24.35 -4.06 15.19
CA LEU A 360 24.02 -2.72 15.69
C LEU A 360 25.15 -1.72 15.36
N ILE A 361 26.41 -2.17 15.43
CA ILE A 361 27.60 -1.37 15.10
C ILE A 361 28.43 -2.15 14.07
N PRO A 362 28.51 -1.68 12.81
CA PRO A 362 29.34 -2.32 11.78
C PRO A 362 30.82 -2.39 12.18
N GLY A 363 31.50 -3.47 11.81
CA GLY A 363 32.92 -3.69 12.09
C GLY A 363 33.26 -4.26 13.47
N VAL A 364 32.31 -4.24 14.41
CA VAL A 364 32.52 -4.70 15.79
C VAL A 364 32.14 -6.17 15.92
N VAL A 365 33.11 -7.01 16.30
CA VAL A 365 32.98 -8.48 16.41
C VAL A 365 33.37 -8.92 17.81
N ALA A 366 32.60 -9.82 18.40
CA ALA A 366 32.88 -10.36 19.73
C ALA A 366 34.03 -11.38 19.69
N ASN A 367 34.78 -11.49 20.79
CA ASN A 367 35.77 -12.56 20.92
C ASN A 367 35.13 -13.94 21.16
N THR A 368 33.90 -13.98 21.68
CA THR A 368 33.13 -15.21 21.84
C THR A 368 32.05 -15.28 20.77
N VAL A 369 32.22 -16.17 19.79
CA VAL A 369 31.26 -16.41 18.71
C VAL A 369 30.85 -17.88 18.71
N LEU A 370 29.55 -18.13 18.65
CA LEU A 370 28.94 -19.45 18.61
C LEU A 370 28.21 -19.61 17.28
N ASP A 371 28.66 -20.55 16.46
CA ASP A 371 28.05 -20.91 15.18
C ASP A 371 26.90 -21.91 15.41
N PHE A 372 25.67 -21.42 15.44
CA PHE A 372 24.50 -22.28 15.67
C PHE A 372 24.24 -23.20 14.48
N THR A 373 24.74 -22.87 13.28
CA THR A 373 24.58 -23.71 12.09
C THR A 373 25.41 -24.99 12.15
N LYS A 374 26.49 -24.99 12.93
CA LYS A 374 27.38 -26.14 13.12
C LYS A 374 27.14 -26.91 14.43
N MET A 375 26.10 -26.56 15.19
CA MET A 375 25.75 -27.21 16.45
C MET A 375 24.56 -28.16 16.25
N PRO A 376 24.76 -29.50 16.33
CA PRO A 376 23.68 -30.47 16.24
C PRO A 376 22.57 -30.23 17.28
N GLU A 377 22.94 -29.79 18.48
CA GLU A 377 22.01 -29.54 19.58
C GLU A 377 21.13 -28.30 19.30
N ALA A 378 21.67 -27.30 18.60
CA ALA A 378 20.91 -26.15 18.13
C ALA A 378 19.92 -26.51 17.02
N GLN A 379 20.20 -27.57 16.25
CA GLN A 379 19.24 -28.10 15.26
C GLN A 379 18.11 -28.91 15.91
N SER A 380 18.17 -29.17 17.22
CA SER A 380 17.15 -29.92 17.97
C SER A 380 16.11 -29.02 18.66
N GLY A 381 16.18 -27.70 18.46
CA GLY A 381 15.18 -26.74 18.95
C GLY A 381 15.26 -26.40 20.45
N ILE A 382 16.41 -26.65 21.07
CA ILE A 382 16.68 -26.31 22.48
C ILE A 382 16.66 -24.78 22.66
N PRO A 383 16.10 -24.23 23.76
CA PRO A 383 16.12 -22.79 24.02
C PRO A 383 17.53 -22.19 23.95
N ILE A 384 17.64 -20.99 23.39
CA ILE A 384 18.93 -20.36 23.06
C ILE A 384 19.79 -20.21 24.33
N PHE A 385 19.25 -19.67 25.43
CA PHE A 385 20.01 -19.48 26.67
C PHE A 385 20.54 -20.78 27.27
N SER A 386 19.78 -21.88 27.18
CA SER A 386 20.24 -23.20 27.64
C SER A 386 21.44 -23.70 26.84
N LEU A 387 21.53 -23.38 25.55
CA LEU A 387 22.68 -23.72 24.70
C LEU A 387 23.91 -22.85 24.99
N LEU A 388 23.70 -21.60 25.42
CA LEU A 388 24.79 -20.70 25.80
C LEU A 388 25.40 -21.09 27.17
N GLN A 389 24.58 -21.66 28.06
CA GLN A 389 25.01 -22.11 29.38
C GLN A 389 26.09 -23.20 29.25
N GLY A 390 27.24 -22.98 29.90
CA GLY A 390 28.40 -23.89 29.84
C GLY A 390 29.26 -23.77 28.58
N ARG A 391 28.81 -23.05 27.54
CA ARG A 391 29.60 -22.79 26.31
C ARG A 391 30.20 -21.40 26.25
N VAL A 392 29.61 -20.46 26.98
CA VAL A 392 30.14 -19.09 27.12
C VAL A 392 30.82 -18.96 28.47
N ALA A 393 32.15 -18.86 28.48
CA ALA A 393 32.91 -18.69 29.71
C ALA A 393 32.48 -17.43 30.49
N GLY A 394 32.09 -17.61 31.76
CA GLY A 394 31.62 -16.55 32.64
C GLY A 394 30.15 -16.16 32.47
N LEU A 395 29.37 -16.84 31.62
CA LEU A 395 27.92 -16.66 31.54
C LEU A 395 27.24 -17.58 32.57
N ALA A 396 26.53 -16.97 33.52
CA ALA A 396 25.67 -17.67 34.47
C ALA A 396 24.21 -17.36 34.14
N ILE A 397 23.40 -18.41 34.02
CA ILE A 397 21.96 -18.31 33.79
C ILE A 397 21.29 -19.10 34.92
N SER A 398 20.40 -18.44 35.66
CA SER A 398 19.70 -19.01 36.81
C SER A 398 18.22 -18.66 36.78
N GLY A 399 17.37 -19.55 37.30
CA GLY A 399 15.91 -19.40 37.26
C GLY A 399 15.29 -19.96 35.97
N ASN A 400 13.96 -19.95 35.90
CA ASN A 400 13.17 -20.42 34.76
C ASN A 400 12.44 -19.24 34.10
N PRO A 401 12.24 -19.24 32.78
CA PRO A 401 11.38 -18.26 32.12
C PRO A 401 9.99 -18.21 32.77
N PRO A 402 9.40 -17.03 33.00
CA PRO A 402 9.91 -15.69 32.64
C PRO A 402 10.93 -15.10 33.65
N ASN A 403 11.06 -15.66 34.85
CA ASN A 403 11.93 -15.14 35.92
C ASN A 403 13.39 -15.64 35.79
N GLN A 404 14.01 -15.46 34.62
CA GLN A 404 15.36 -15.89 34.35
C GLN A 404 16.37 -14.76 34.58
N SER A 405 17.36 -14.99 35.44
CA SER A 405 18.48 -14.07 35.66
C SER A 405 19.67 -14.52 34.81
N ILE A 406 20.19 -13.59 34.00
CA ILE A 406 21.34 -13.79 33.12
C ILE A 406 22.43 -12.83 33.60
N GLN A 407 23.62 -13.34 33.88
CA GLN A 407 24.75 -12.54 34.32
C GLN A 407 26.03 -12.96 33.60
N ILE A 408 26.85 -11.99 33.23
CA ILE A 408 28.20 -12.24 32.68
C ILE A 408 29.22 -11.77 33.72
N ARG A 409 30.03 -12.68 34.25
CA ARG A 409 31.11 -12.41 35.24
C ARG A 409 30.63 -11.59 36.46
N ASN A 410 29.40 -11.80 36.92
CA ASN A 410 28.76 -11.06 38.01
C ASN A 410 28.74 -9.51 37.81
N SER A 411 28.86 -9.03 36.56
CA SER A 411 28.94 -7.59 36.22
C SER A 411 27.58 -6.93 35.94
N GLY A 412 26.47 -7.61 36.26
CA GLY A 412 25.10 -7.17 35.99
C GLY A 412 24.41 -7.95 34.88
N THR A 413 23.17 -7.57 34.55
CA THR A 413 22.37 -8.19 33.49
C THR A 413 22.86 -7.71 32.11
N PRO A 414 23.22 -8.61 31.20
CA PRO A 414 23.70 -8.22 29.89
C PRO A 414 22.56 -7.63 29.05
N GLN A 415 22.90 -6.68 28.18
CA GLN A 415 21.99 -6.20 27.17
C GLN A 415 21.85 -7.26 26.07
N ILE A 416 20.63 -7.49 25.58
CA ILE A 416 20.39 -8.49 24.53
C ILE A 416 20.06 -7.78 23.23
N LEU A 417 20.71 -8.22 22.15
CA LEU A 417 20.49 -7.74 20.80
C LEU A 417 19.95 -8.87 19.92
N LEU A 418 18.86 -8.63 19.21
CA LEU A 418 18.35 -9.51 18.16
C LEU A 418 18.43 -8.79 16.82
N ASP A 419 19.25 -9.29 15.90
CA ASP A 419 19.49 -8.69 14.58
C ASP A 419 19.75 -7.16 14.63
N GLY A 420 20.43 -6.73 15.70
CA GLY A 420 20.84 -5.34 15.91
C GLY A 420 19.82 -4.48 16.66
N GLN A 421 18.79 -5.06 17.27
CA GLN A 421 17.79 -4.35 18.09
C GLN A 421 17.87 -4.78 19.56
N ARG A 422 17.73 -3.81 20.48
CA ARG A 422 17.66 -4.10 21.92
C ARG A 422 16.33 -4.79 22.22
N VAL A 423 16.39 -5.97 22.81
CA VAL A 423 15.20 -6.75 23.18
C VAL A 423 15.36 -7.33 24.58
N ASP A 424 14.25 -7.67 25.21
CA ASP A 424 14.25 -8.35 26.50
C ASP A 424 14.51 -9.86 26.35
N ALA A 425 14.97 -10.51 27.42
CA ALA A 425 15.25 -11.94 27.45
C ALA A 425 14.02 -12.79 27.09
N ASP A 426 12.82 -12.32 27.44
CA ASP A 426 11.57 -12.99 27.10
C ASP A 426 11.35 -13.10 25.60
N VAL A 427 11.76 -12.08 24.83
CA VAL A 427 11.71 -12.11 23.36
C VAL A 427 12.63 -13.20 22.82
N ILE A 428 13.81 -13.40 23.40
CA ILE A 428 14.73 -14.46 22.95
C ILE A 428 14.23 -15.86 23.29
N ASN A 429 13.62 -16.02 24.47
CA ASN A 429 12.93 -17.26 24.84
C ASN A 429 11.78 -17.60 23.88
N THR A 430 11.36 -16.64 23.03
CA THR A 430 10.37 -16.90 21.99
C THR A 430 10.92 -17.54 20.70
N ILE A 431 12.25 -17.56 20.54
CA ILE A 431 12.92 -17.91 19.29
C ILE A 431 13.51 -19.31 19.40
N ASN A 432 13.25 -20.13 18.38
CA ASN A 432 13.81 -21.47 18.30
C ASN A 432 15.28 -21.40 17.84
N SER A 433 16.18 -22.16 18.48
CA SER A 433 17.61 -22.23 18.11
C SER A 433 17.86 -22.70 16.69
N VAL A 434 16.93 -23.44 16.07
CA VAL A 434 16.96 -23.83 14.66
C VAL A 434 16.94 -22.62 13.73
N ASP A 435 16.26 -21.53 14.13
CA ASP A 435 16.14 -20.30 13.35
C ASP A 435 17.35 -19.36 13.57
N VAL A 436 18.30 -19.70 14.44
CA VAL A 436 19.49 -18.89 14.77
C VAL A 436 20.69 -19.30 13.91
N GLU A 437 21.39 -18.31 13.37
CA GLU A 437 22.62 -18.48 12.58
C GLU A 437 23.85 -18.45 13.49
N ALA A 438 23.97 -17.42 14.33
CA ALA A 438 25.07 -17.27 15.25
C ALA A 438 24.68 -16.46 16.49
N VAL A 439 25.47 -16.63 17.56
CA VAL A 439 25.41 -15.79 18.76
C VAL A 439 26.80 -15.25 19.09
N GLU A 440 26.90 -13.96 19.31
CA GLU A 440 28.09 -13.26 19.74
C GLU A 440 27.92 -12.74 21.16
N VAL A 441 28.94 -12.92 22.00
CA VAL A 441 28.91 -12.46 23.39
C VAL A 441 30.08 -11.53 23.67
N PHE A 442 29.76 -10.24 23.87
CA PHE A 442 30.70 -9.18 24.23
C PHE A 442 30.84 -9.11 25.75
N LYS A 443 32.07 -9.27 26.25
CA LYS A 443 32.36 -9.35 27.70
C LYS A 443 33.25 -8.18 28.12
N GLY A 444 32.97 -7.60 29.29
CA GLY A 444 33.79 -6.52 29.86
C GLY A 444 33.94 -5.33 28.90
N ASN A 445 35.18 -4.94 28.61
CA ASN A 445 35.49 -3.76 27.78
C ASN A 445 34.93 -3.85 26.35
N GLU A 446 34.71 -5.06 25.82
CA GLU A 446 34.09 -5.26 24.49
C GLU A 446 32.64 -4.76 24.44
N ALA A 447 31.94 -4.75 25.58
CA ALA A 447 30.55 -4.32 25.68
C ALA A 447 30.38 -2.81 25.89
N ALA A 448 31.46 -2.10 26.26
CA ALA A 448 31.42 -0.67 26.55
C ALA A 448 30.94 0.16 25.35
N ILE A 449 31.29 -0.27 24.13
CA ILE A 449 30.86 0.38 22.88
C ILE A 449 29.34 0.36 22.66
N PHE A 450 28.63 -0.55 23.32
CA PHE A 450 27.18 -0.65 23.28
C PHE A 450 26.50 0.11 24.43
N GLY A 451 27.27 0.72 25.33
CA GLY A 451 26.79 1.42 26.53
C GLY A 451 26.37 0.48 27.66
N SER A 452 26.80 -0.79 27.64
CA SER A 452 26.44 -1.80 28.66
C SER A 452 27.64 -2.14 29.54
N SER A 453 27.47 -2.02 30.86
CA SER A 453 28.46 -2.47 31.85
C SER A 453 28.38 -3.98 32.14
N GLY A 454 27.22 -4.62 31.90
CA GLY A 454 26.96 -6.03 32.19
C GLY A 454 27.24 -7.01 31.05
N GLY A 455 27.77 -6.53 29.92
CA GLY A 455 28.00 -7.33 28.71
C GLY A 455 26.88 -7.19 27.67
N VAL A 456 27.10 -7.78 26.49
CA VAL A 456 26.08 -7.83 25.40
C VAL A 456 26.01 -9.23 24.80
N ILE A 457 24.80 -9.73 24.59
CA ILE A 457 24.53 -10.97 23.82
C ILE A 457 23.84 -10.58 22.53
N ALA A 458 24.50 -10.73 21.38
CA ALA A 458 23.94 -10.45 20.06
C ALA A 458 23.59 -11.75 19.34
N ILE A 459 22.33 -11.89 18.96
CA ILE A 459 21.75 -13.07 18.33
C ILE A 459 21.38 -12.71 16.90
N TYR A 460 21.86 -13.52 15.95
CA TYR A 460 21.66 -13.31 14.52
C TYR A 460 20.77 -14.44 13.98
N THR A 461 19.63 -14.10 13.40
CA THR A 461 18.70 -15.10 12.86
C THR A 461 19.06 -15.48 11.43
N LYS A 462 18.88 -16.75 11.06
CA LYS A 462 19.05 -17.23 9.68
C LYS A 462 18.14 -16.44 8.74
N ARG A 463 16.91 -16.13 9.16
CA ARG A 463 15.89 -15.45 8.33
C ARG A 463 16.20 -13.98 8.04
N ALA A 464 16.88 -13.28 8.96
CA ALA A 464 17.34 -11.90 8.73
C ALA A 464 18.56 -11.83 7.80
N ASN A 465 19.20 -12.97 7.49
CA ASN A 465 20.25 -13.04 6.48
C ASN A 465 19.65 -12.75 5.10
N LYS A 466 20.20 -11.75 4.41
CA LYS A 466 19.78 -11.36 3.04
C LYS A 466 19.87 -12.51 2.02
N ASN A 467 20.68 -13.53 2.30
CA ASN A 467 20.90 -14.67 1.44
C ASN A 467 20.06 -15.90 1.83
N TYR A 468 19.20 -15.79 2.86
CA TYR A 468 18.36 -16.89 3.30
C TYR A 468 17.28 -17.21 2.28
N LYS A 469 17.32 -18.44 1.74
CA LYS A 469 16.41 -18.91 0.68
C LYS A 469 15.15 -19.62 1.20
N GLY A 470 14.90 -19.60 2.52
CA GLY A 470 13.82 -20.38 3.13
C GLY A 470 14.12 -21.88 3.15
N PRO A 471 13.26 -22.70 3.79
CA PRO A 471 13.30 -24.15 3.61
C PRO A 471 12.99 -24.49 2.15
N THR A 472 13.98 -24.92 1.39
CA THR A 472 13.80 -25.35 -0.01
C THR A 472 13.40 -26.82 -0.03
N GLY A 473 12.11 -27.11 0.15
CA GLY A 473 11.54 -28.44 -0.01
C GLY A 473 10.02 -28.43 0.16
N PRO A 474 9.24 -29.15 -0.68
CA PRO A 474 7.80 -29.29 -0.47
C PRO A 474 7.57 -30.01 0.87
N GLY A 475 6.93 -29.34 1.83
CA GLY A 475 6.54 -29.95 3.12
C GLY A 475 7.51 -29.80 4.29
N THR A 476 8.52 -28.93 4.23
CA THR A 476 9.42 -28.71 5.39
C THR A 476 8.92 -27.59 6.31
N ASN A 477 8.42 -28.04 7.47
CA ASN A 477 7.85 -27.30 8.60
C ASN A 477 8.32 -25.84 8.76
N ALA A 478 7.44 -24.90 8.43
CA ALA A 478 7.48 -23.58 9.06
C ALA A 478 7.36 -23.78 10.59
N SER A 479 8.28 -23.22 11.37
CA SER A 479 8.18 -23.18 12.83
C SER A 479 6.72 -22.81 13.21
N PRO A 480 6.00 -23.66 13.96
CA PRO A 480 4.62 -23.39 14.34
C PRO A 480 4.48 -21.99 14.92
N GLY A 481 3.49 -21.25 14.43
CA GLY A 481 3.21 -19.89 14.83
C GLY A 481 4.04 -18.81 14.17
N LEU A 482 4.91 -19.09 13.19
CA LEU A 482 5.72 -18.06 12.55
C LEU A 482 5.60 -18.09 11.01
N VAL A 483 5.19 -16.97 10.42
CA VAL A 483 5.02 -16.81 8.96
C VAL A 483 5.70 -15.53 8.48
N THR A 484 6.39 -15.58 7.34
CA THR A 484 6.96 -14.40 6.70
C THR A 484 6.20 -14.12 5.41
N VAL A 485 5.77 -12.87 5.22
CA VAL A 485 5.06 -12.40 4.04
C VAL A 485 5.79 -11.22 3.40
N LYS A 486 5.62 -11.07 2.08
CA LYS A 486 6.09 -9.92 1.32
C LYS A 486 4.88 -9.13 0.86
N LEU A 487 4.89 -7.82 1.11
CA LEU A 487 3.79 -6.91 0.84
C LEU A 487 4.31 -5.67 0.10
N PRO A 488 3.52 -5.07 -0.81
CA PRO A 488 3.88 -3.78 -1.39
C PRO A 488 3.88 -2.70 -0.29
N GLY A 489 4.92 -1.88 -0.27
CA GLY A 489 5.05 -0.72 0.61
C GLY A 489 4.82 0.60 -0.13
N TYR A 490 4.88 1.72 0.60
CA TYR A 490 4.91 3.04 0.00
C TYR A 490 6.18 3.27 -0.82
N TYR A 491 6.10 4.16 -1.80
CA TYR A 491 7.27 4.55 -2.58
C TYR A 491 8.41 5.06 -1.68
N GLN A 492 9.63 4.55 -1.92
CA GLN A 492 10.85 5.03 -1.28
C GLN A 492 11.62 5.89 -2.27
N THR A 493 11.78 7.18 -1.97
CA THR A 493 12.60 8.08 -2.79
C THR A 493 14.02 7.55 -2.88
N ARG A 494 14.52 7.39 -4.11
CA ARG A 494 15.93 7.11 -4.38
C ARG A 494 16.54 8.36 -5.00
N GLU A 495 17.55 8.92 -4.34
CA GLU A 495 18.35 9.96 -4.97
C GLU A 495 19.30 9.30 -5.97
N PHE A 496 19.07 9.58 -7.25
CA PHE A 496 20.00 9.18 -8.29
C PHE A 496 21.09 10.24 -8.40
N TYR A 497 22.30 9.81 -8.78
CA TYR A 497 23.40 10.72 -9.06
C TYR A 497 22.93 11.78 -10.07
N ARG A 498 23.00 13.04 -9.65
CA ARG A 498 22.70 14.20 -10.48
C ARG A 498 24.01 14.91 -10.81
N PRO A 499 24.49 14.83 -12.06
CA PRO A 499 25.67 15.58 -12.47
C PRO A 499 25.42 17.07 -12.21
N ARG A 500 26.35 17.74 -11.52
CA ARG A 500 26.33 19.20 -11.38
C ARG A 500 26.89 19.83 -12.65
N TYR A 501 26.01 20.05 -13.63
CA TYR A 501 26.37 20.80 -14.83
C TYR A 501 26.74 22.24 -14.44
N GLY A 502 27.96 22.68 -14.77
CA GLY A 502 28.48 24.01 -14.46
C GLY A 502 29.27 24.16 -13.16
N ALA A 503 29.56 23.08 -12.43
CA ALA A 503 30.57 23.13 -11.36
C ALA A 503 31.99 23.23 -11.96
N PRO A 504 32.91 24.02 -11.38
CA PRO A 504 34.30 24.01 -11.82
C PRO A 504 34.85 22.58 -11.71
N VAL A 505 35.49 22.12 -12.78
CA VAL A 505 36.14 20.81 -12.81
C VAL A 505 37.29 20.85 -11.80
N LEU A 506 37.13 20.16 -10.68
CA LEU A 506 38.25 19.89 -9.78
C LEU A 506 39.09 18.81 -10.45
N ASN A 507 40.17 19.22 -11.11
CA ASN A 507 41.20 18.28 -11.53
C ASN A 507 41.78 17.62 -10.28
N ALA A 508 41.94 16.30 -10.31
CA ALA A 508 42.64 15.60 -9.24
C ALA A 508 44.07 16.19 -9.10
N PRO A 509 44.58 16.37 -7.87
CA PRO A 509 45.98 16.73 -7.70
C PRO A 509 46.87 15.66 -8.35
N GLU A 510 47.92 16.12 -9.05
CA GLU A 510 48.93 15.27 -9.70
C GLU A 510 49.60 14.29 -8.74
#